data_AF-A0AAN7AIZ2-F1
#
_entry.id   AF-A0AAN7AIZ2-F1
#
_cell.length_a   1.000
_cell.length_b   1.000
_cell.length_c   1.000
_cell.angle_alpha   90.00
_cell.angle_beta   90.00
_cell.angle_gamma   90.00
#
_symmetry.space_group_name_H-M   'P 1'
#
loop_
_entity.id
_entity.type
_entity.pdbx_description
1 polymer ?
#
loop_
_entity_poly.entity_id
_entity_poly.type
_entity_poly.pdbx_seq_one_letter_code
_entity_poly.pdbx_strand_id
1 'polypeptide(L)'
;MTTLSEQPLAEKSIYKGSCHCGFATYTVGLDLTTPTAQMRGAIFTRCNCTICHKSGALLADPGPDIQSSFTLLTPSSDTQLREYTFNTRRLRWFSCPQCGIQLFVRGKVEIGGAEVEVMRINILTLDAEADGAELEDLRKIKIMYWDTRDNDPSTATLADQPCKGGIWSCRLTVMIQAGLHGDYGEA
;
A
#
# COMPACT_ATOMS: atom_id res chain seq x y z
N MET A 1 39.97 10.74 -0.07
CA MET A 1 39.03 9.66 -0.47
C MET A 1 38.26 9.30 0.79
N THR A 2 37.13 9.95 1.01
CA THR A 2 36.31 9.77 2.21
C THR A 2 35.48 8.51 2.01
N THR A 3 35.80 7.46 2.76
CA THR A 3 35.03 6.22 2.83
C THR A 3 33.63 6.56 3.31
N LEU A 4 32.63 6.42 2.43
CA LEU A 4 31.22 6.45 2.79
C LEU A 4 30.98 5.28 3.74
N SER A 5 30.61 5.58 4.98
CA SER A 5 30.17 4.60 5.95
C SER A 5 28.89 3.95 5.45
N GLU A 6 28.94 2.66 5.11
CA GLU A 6 27.74 1.82 5.03
C GLU A 6 27.10 1.80 6.42
N GLN A 7 25.99 2.52 6.57
CA GLN A 7 25.16 2.36 7.76
C GLN A 7 24.49 0.98 7.67
N PRO A 8 24.48 0.18 8.75
CA PRO A 8 23.81 -1.11 8.74
C PRO A 8 22.33 -0.91 8.43
N LEU A 9 21.84 -1.62 7.41
CA LEU A 9 20.43 -1.67 7.03
C LEU A 9 19.63 -2.06 8.27
N ALA A 10 18.70 -1.20 8.70
CA ALA A 10 17.84 -1.47 9.85
C ALA A 10 17.17 -2.85 9.72
N GLU A 11 17.21 -3.63 10.80
CA GLU A 11 16.77 -5.03 10.82
C GLU A 11 15.24 -5.09 10.68
N LYS A 12 14.75 -5.47 9.49
CA LYS A 12 13.32 -5.62 9.22
C LYS A 12 12.81 -6.91 9.88
N SER A 13 11.73 -6.79 10.64
CA SER A 13 11.02 -7.97 11.16
C SER A 13 10.17 -8.60 10.04
N ILE A 14 10.18 -9.93 9.96
CA ILE A 14 9.37 -10.67 8.98
C ILE A 14 8.00 -10.95 9.57
N TYR A 15 6.95 -10.41 8.94
CA TYR A 15 5.57 -10.63 9.31
C TYR A 15 4.89 -11.60 8.35
N LYS A 16 3.96 -12.40 8.87
CA LYS A 16 3.05 -13.22 8.05
C LYS A 16 1.74 -12.48 7.86
N GLY A 17 1.12 -12.67 6.71
CA GLY A 17 -0.20 -12.15 6.44
C GLY A 17 -1.02 -13.10 5.58
N SER A 18 -2.33 -12.95 5.67
CA SER A 18 -3.27 -13.79 4.94
C SER A 18 -4.55 -13.03 4.58
N CYS A 19 -5.23 -13.49 3.53
CA CYS A 19 -6.62 -13.08 3.33
C CYS A 19 -7.53 -13.76 4.36
N HIS A 20 -8.74 -13.22 4.56
CA HIS A 20 -9.69 -13.76 5.53
C HIS A 20 -9.96 -15.28 5.43
N CYS A 21 -9.97 -15.84 4.21
CA CYS A 21 -10.26 -17.26 4.00
C CYS A 21 -9.01 -18.16 3.98
N GLY A 22 -7.81 -17.60 4.14
CA GLY A 22 -6.54 -18.33 4.13
C GLY A 22 -6.06 -18.81 2.75
N PHE A 23 -6.80 -18.57 1.66
CA PHE A 23 -6.38 -18.94 0.31
C PHE A 23 -5.05 -18.30 -0.09
N ALA A 24 -4.91 -17.01 0.23
CA ALA A 24 -3.72 -16.24 -0.06
C ALA A 24 -2.97 -15.95 1.23
N THR A 25 -1.69 -16.30 1.27
CA THR A 25 -0.79 -16.08 2.40
C THR A 25 0.54 -15.54 1.89
N TYR A 26 1.21 -14.73 2.68
CA TYR A 26 2.48 -14.11 2.30
C TYR A 26 3.35 -13.84 3.53
N THR A 27 4.64 -13.60 3.29
CA THR A 27 5.54 -12.97 4.25
C THR A 27 5.98 -11.60 3.75
N VAL A 28 6.21 -10.67 4.68
CA VAL A 28 6.73 -9.34 4.39
C VAL A 28 7.71 -8.88 5.46
N GLY A 29 8.88 -8.40 5.06
CA GLY A 29 9.78 -7.66 5.92
C GLY A 29 9.33 -6.21 6.06
N LEU A 30 8.96 -5.81 7.28
CA LEU A 30 8.63 -4.42 7.61
C LEU A 30 9.54 -3.94 8.74
N ASP A 31 10.00 -2.69 8.62
CA ASP A 31 10.53 -1.96 9.76
C ASP A 31 9.40 -1.05 10.27
N LEU A 32 8.81 -1.44 11.40
CA LEU A 32 7.74 -0.68 12.03
C LEU A 32 8.28 0.43 12.96
N THR A 33 9.59 0.49 13.13
CA THR A 33 10.29 1.45 14.02
C THR A 33 10.94 2.60 13.26
N THR A 34 11.35 2.36 12.00
CA THR A 34 12.07 3.34 11.19
C THR A 34 11.19 3.93 10.08
N PRO A 35 10.96 5.25 10.10
CA PRO A 35 10.47 6.02 8.97
C PRO A 35 11.19 5.76 7.63
N THR A 36 10.46 5.64 6.51
CA THR A 36 11.11 5.63 5.19
C THR A 36 11.45 7.05 4.70
N ALA A 37 12.58 7.18 3.99
CA ALA A 37 13.10 8.46 3.49
C ALA A 37 12.10 9.19 2.57
N GLN A 38 11.33 8.42 1.78
CA GLN A 38 10.31 8.93 0.87
C GLN A 38 9.03 9.34 1.60
N MET A 39 8.81 8.88 2.84
CA MET A 39 7.55 9.08 3.57
C MET A 39 7.66 9.86 4.90
N ARG A 40 8.76 10.60 5.13
CA ARG A 40 8.93 11.57 6.24
C ARG A 40 8.44 11.09 7.62
N GLY A 41 8.66 9.84 8.01
CA GLY A 41 8.12 9.34 9.29
C GLY A 41 7.11 8.23 9.17
N ALA A 42 6.49 8.07 7.99
CA ALA A 42 5.31 7.24 7.85
C ALA A 42 5.65 5.82 7.43
N ILE A 43 5.15 4.87 8.18
CA ILE A 43 5.06 3.47 7.74
C ILE A 43 3.65 3.20 7.27
N PHE A 44 2.63 3.72 7.96
CA PHE A 44 1.22 3.54 7.59
C PHE A 44 0.64 4.77 6.93
N THR A 45 -0.05 4.53 5.81
CA THR A 45 -0.68 5.61 5.04
C THR A 45 -2.13 5.30 4.68
N ARG A 46 -2.94 6.35 4.71
CA ARG A 46 -4.26 6.38 4.08
C ARG A 46 -4.26 7.38 2.93
N CYS A 47 -5.12 7.15 1.96
CA CYS A 47 -5.24 8.02 0.80
C CYS A 47 -6.72 8.30 0.53
N ASN A 48 -7.04 9.53 0.13
CA ASN A 48 -8.41 9.95 -0.17
C ASN A 48 -8.85 9.66 -1.62
N CYS A 49 -8.02 8.98 -2.42
CA CYS A 49 -8.37 8.52 -3.75
C CYS A 49 -9.56 7.55 -3.71
N THR A 50 -10.42 7.53 -4.73
CA THR A 50 -11.66 6.73 -4.71
C THR A 50 -11.43 5.24 -4.42
N ILE A 51 -10.44 4.60 -5.05
CA ILE A 51 -10.15 3.17 -4.81
C ILE A 51 -9.60 2.95 -3.40
N CYS A 52 -8.66 3.78 -2.96
CA CYS A 52 -8.01 3.72 -1.65
C CYS A 52 -9.04 3.85 -0.53
N HIS A 53 -9.97 4.77 -0.75
CA HIS A 53 -11.02 5.09 0.19
C HIS A 53 -12.08 3.98 0.24
N LYS A 54 -12.56 3.50 -0.90
CA LYS A 54 -13.58 2.42 -0.97
C LYS A 54 -13.05 1.06 -0.55
N SER A 55 -11.77 0.77 -0.75
CA SER A 55 -11.15 -0.46 -0.26
C SER A 55 -10.88 -0.44 1.25
N GLY A 56 -10.94 0.73 1.89
CA GLY A 56 -10.57 0.89 3.29
C GLY A 56 -9.09 0.59 3.55
N ALA A 57 -8.24 0.65 2.52
CA ALA A 57 -6.86 0.22 2.60
C ALA A 57 -6.04 1.10 3.56
N LEU A 58 -5.34 0.45 4.49
CA LEU A 58 -4.29 1.03 5.31
C LEU A 58 -2.97 0.43 4.85
N LEU A 59 -2.17 1.23 4.14
CA LEU A 59 -1.06 0.73 3.35
C LEU A 59 0.28 0.96 4.05
N ALA A 60 1.07 -0.10 4.15
CA ALA A 60 2.44 -0.09 4.63
C ALA A 60 3.46 -0.11 3.48
N ASP A 61 4.61 0.53 3.70
CA ASP A 61 5.76 0.49 2.81
C ASP A 61 6.79 -0.55 3.31
N PRO A 62 7.14 -1.59 2.53
CA PRO A 62 8.21 -2.50 2.88
C PRO A 62 9.62 -1.91 2.63
N GLY A 63 9.72 -0.69 2.11
CA GLY A 63 10.98 -0.01 1.82
C GLY A 63 11.54 -0.35 0.44
N PRO A 64 12.78 0.10 0.14
CA PRO A 64 13.34 0.05 -1.22
C PRO A 64 13.64 -1.38 -1.72
N ASP A 65 13.97 -2.31 -0.83
CA ASP A 65 14.34 -3.68 -1.18
C ASP A 65 13.11 -4.59 -1.34
N ILE A 66 12.19 -4.21 -2.22
CA ILE A 66 10.89 -4.88 -2.38
C ILE A 66 11.04 -6.39 -2.59
N GLN A 67 11.99 -6.81 -3.43
CA GLN A 67 12.18 -8.21 -3.82
C GLN A 67 12.60 -9.11 -2.64
N SER A 68 13.39 -8.60 -1.70
CA SER A 68 13.77 -9.34 -0.49
C SER A 68 12.77 -9.15 0.65
N SER A 69 11.90 -8.14 0.56
CA SER A 69 10.98 -7.76 1.63
C SER A 69 9.57 -8.33 1.45
N PHE A 70 9.25 -9.05 0.37
CA PHE A 70 7.93 -9.66 0.20
C PHE A 70 8.02 -11.02 -0.49
N THR A 71 7.24 -11.99 -0.02
CA THR A 71 7.08 -13.29 -0.68
C THR A 71 5.64 -13.76 -0.58
N LEU A 72 5.01 -14.01 -1.72
CA LEU A 72 3.71 -14.71 -1.77
C LEU A 72 3.95 -16.20 -1.52
N LEU A 73 3.33 -16.76 -0.49
CA LEU A 73 3.47 -18.17 -0.11
C LEU A 73 2.38 -19.03 -0.77
N THR A 74 1.14 -18.54 -0.70
CA THR A 74 0.00 -19.10 -1.43
C THR A 74 -0.82 -17.98 -2.04
N PRO A 75 -1.43 -18.18 -3.21
CA PRO A 75 -1.15 -19.24 -4.19
C PRO A 75 0.30 -19.16 -4.73
N SER A 76 0.75 -20.16 -5.49
CA SER A 76 2.13 -20.22 -6.00
C SER A 76 2.46 -19.14 -7.03
N SER A 77 1.44 -18.47 -7.57
CA SER A 77 1.58 -17.33 -8.47
C SER A 77 0.52 -16.27 -8.18
N ASP A 78 0.92 -15.01 -8.25
CA ASP A 78 0.00 -13.86 -8.15
C ASP A 78 -1.06 -13.81 -9.25
N THR A 79 -0.87 -14.52 -10.36
CA THR A 79 -1.87 -14.68 -11.44
C THR A 79 -3.15 -15.40 -10.98
N GLN A 80 -3.06 -16.14 -9.87
CA GLN A 80 -4.22 -16.77 -9.23
C GLN A 80 -4.93 -15.83 -8.24
N LEU A 81 -4.41 -14.62 -8.04
CA LEU A 81 -5.10 -13.54 -7.33
C LEU A 81 -5.91 -12.71 -8.33
N ARG A 82 -6.95 -12.04 -7.84
CA ARG A 82 -7.69 -11.08 -8.65
C ARG A 82 -6.88 -9.80 -8.76
N GLU A 83 -6.44 -9.49 -9.98
CA GLU A 83 -5.80 -8.23 -10.33
C GLU A 83 -6.84 -7.17 -10.73
N TYR A 84 -6.67 -5.95 -10.23
CA TYR A 84 -7.42 -4.78 -10.66
C TYR A 84 -6.48 -3.61 -10.96
N THR A 85 -6.69 -2.97 -12.10
CA THR A 85 -5.92 -1.79 -12.54
C THR A 85 -6.89 -0.73 -13.07
N PHE A 86 -6.52 0.55 -12.95
CA PHE A 86 -7.36 1.67 -13.39
C PHE A 86 -6.49 2.85 -13.80
N ASN A 87 -7.08 3.85 -14.45
CA ASN A 87 -6.41 5.08 -14.88
C ASN A 87 -5.16 4.79 -15.73
N THR A 88 -3.97 5.21 -15.29
CA THR A 88 -2.68 5.04 -15.99
C THR A 88 -2.18 3.59 -16.00
N ARG A 89 -2.89 2.68 -15.33
CA ARG A 89 -2.54 1.26 -15.17
C ARG A 89 -1.16 1.01 -14.55
N ARG A 90 -0.60 2.03 -13.91
CA ARG A 90 0.72 2.03 -13.26
C ARG A 90 0.75 1.18 -11.98
N LEU A 91 -0.38 1.09 -11.27
CA LEU A 91 -0.54 0.31 -10.04
C LEU A 91 -1.55 -0.82 -10.26
N ARG A 92 -1.14 -2.03 -9.85
CA ARG A 92 -1.97 -3.24 -9.87
C ARG A 92 -2.34 -3.62 -8.44
N TRP A 93 -3.64 -3.74 -8.20
CA TRP A 93 -4.21 -4.10 -6.90
C TRP A 93 -4.51 -5.60 -6.90
N PHE A 94 -3.95 -6.31 -5.93
CA PHE A 94 -4.13 -7.76 -5.80
C PHE A 94 -5.06 -8.06 -4.63
N SER A 95 -6.12 -8.82 -4.92
CA SER A 95 -7.13 -9.24 -3.96
C SER A 95 -7.39 -10.74 -4.03
N CYS A 96 -7.82 -11.32 -2.92
CA CYS A 96 -8.21 -12.72 -2.90
C CYS A 96 -9.45 -12.92 -3.78
N PRO A 97 -9.43 -13.85 -4.74
CA PRO A 97 -10.58 -14.11 -5.60
C PRO A 97 -11.75 -14.78 -4.84
N GLN A 98 -11.48 -15.39 -3.68
CA GLN A 98 -12.49 -16.11 -2.89
C GLN A 98 -13.23 -15.19 -1.90
N CYS A 99 -12.51 -14.37 -1.13
CA CYS A 99 -13.11 -13.50 -0.11
C CYS A 99 -13.06 -11.99 -0.42
N GLY A 100 -12.43 -11.58 -1.53
CA GLY A 100 -12.38 -10.18 -1.96
C GLY A 100 -11.41 -9.28 -1.18
N ILE A 101 -10.74 -9.80 -0.14
CA ILE A 101 -9.80 -9.01 0.67
C ILE A 101 -8.61 -8.57 -0.18
N GLN A 102 -8.32 -7.27 -0.16
CA GLN A 102 -7.19 -6.64 -0.83
C GLN A 102 -5.91 -6.85 0.00
N LEU A 103 -4.88 -7.45 -0.60
CA LEU A 103 -3.66 -7.88 0.11
C LEU A 103 -2.52 -6.88 -0.09
N PHE A 104 -2.20 -6.59 -1.34
CA PHE A 104 -1.11 -5.68 -1.68
C PHE A 104 -1.38 -4.96 -3.00
N VAL A 105 -0.60 -3.92 -3.23
CA VAL A 105 -0.54 -3.16 -4.48
C VAL A 105 0.91 -3.15 -4.93
N ARG A 106 1.15 -3.35 -6.22
CA ARG A 106 2.49 -3.20 -6.79
C ARG A 106 2.47 -2.52 -8.14
N GLY A 107 3.57 -1.91 -8.51
CA GLY A 107 3.71 -1.30 -9.83
C GLY A 107 4.84 -0.30 -9.87
N LYS A 108 4.75 0.62 -10.81
CA LYS A 108 5.76 1.67 -10.99
C LYS A 108 5.08 3.02 -11.08
N VAL A 109 5.56 3.98 -10.31
CA VAL A 109 5.03 5.34 -10.29
C VAL A 109 6.15 6.33 -10.56
N GLU A 110 5.78 7.52 -11.00
CA GLU A 110 6.74 8.58 -11.27
C GLU A 110 6.72 9.55 -10.09
N ILE A 111 7.86 9.70 -9.42
CA ILE A 111 8.03 10.59 -8.27
C ILE A 111 9.22 11.50 -8.59
N GLY A 112 8.99 12.80 -8.64
CA GLY A 112 10.05 13.77 -8.97
C GLY A 112 10.70 13.56 -10.34
N GLY A 113 9.95 13.02 -11.32
CA GLY A 113 10.45 12.73 -12.67
C GLY A 113 11.24 11.43 -12.83
N ALA A 114 11.36 10.62 -11.77
CA ALA A 114 11.98 9.29 -11.83
C ALA A 114 10.93 8.19 -11.70
N GLU A 115 11.10 7.10 -12.45
CA GLU A 115 10.29 5.89 -12.29
C GLU A 115 10.76 5.11 -11.06
N VAL A 116 9.84 4.88 -10.12
CA VAL A 116 10.08 4.21 -8.85
C VAL A 116 9.19 2.98 -8.76
N GLU A 117 9.78 1.82 -8.52
CA GLU A 117 9.03 0.61 -8.19
C GLU A 117 8.41 0.77 -6.80
N VAL A 118 7.12 0.44 -6.68
CA VAL A 118 6.37 0.58 -5.44
C VAL A 118 5.67 -0.73 -5.14
N MET A 119 5.78 -1.13 -3.87
CA MET A 119 4.93 -2.15 -3.26
C MET A 119 4.27 -1.55 -2.02
N ARG A 120 3.00 -1.88 -1.82
CA ARG A 120 2.23 -1.47 -0.64
C ARG A 120 1.48 -2.67 -0.10
N ILE A 121 1.59 -2.91 1.21
CA ILE A 121 0.92 -4.02 1.87
C ILE A 121 -0.28 -3.49 2.65
N ASN A 122 -1.43 -4.14 2.55
CA ASN A 122 -2.56 -3.83 3.41
C ASN A 122 -2.29 -4.38 4.81
N ILE A 123 -1.99 -3.50 5.77
CA ILE A 123 -1.60 -3.91 7.13
C ILE A 123 -2.72 -4.66 7.86
N LEU A 124 -3.98 -4.46 7.44
CA LEU A 124 -5.14 -5.13 8.03
C LEU A 124 -5.22 -6.62 7.65
N THR A 125 -4.29 -7.11 6.83
CA THR A 125 -4.17 -8.53 6.48
C THR A 125 -2.91 -9.16 7.07
N LEU A 126 -2.21 -8.47 7.97
CA LEU A 126 -1.15 -9.10 8.76
C LEU A 126 -1.77 -9.93 9.89
N ASP A 127 -1.20 -11.11 10.11
CA ASP A 127 -1.58 -11.99 11.19
C ASP A 127 -0.70 -11.69 12.41
N ALA A 128 -1.29 -11.79 13.62
CA ALA A 128 -0.67 -11.30 14.85
C ALA A 128 0.60 -12.04 15.30
N GLU A 129 0.89 -13.20 14.71
CA GLU A 129 1.98 -14.10 15.10
C GLU A 129 3.07 -14.15 14.03
N ALA A 130 4.01 -13.21 14.10
CA ALA A 130 5.27 -13.29 13.40
C ALA A 130 6.27 -14.05 14.29
N ASP A 131 6.44 -15.35 14.04
CA ASP A 131 7.45 -16.20 14.69
C ASP A 131 7.54 -16.07 16.22
N GLY A 132 6.36 -16.01 16.88
CA GLY A 132 6.25 -15.94 18.34
C GLY A 132 6.45 -14.56 18.96
N ALA A 133 6.71 -13.53 18.15
CA ALA A 133 6.67 -12.14 18.58
C ALA A 133 5.28 -11.55 18.26
N GLU A 134 4.66 -10.93 19.28
CA GLU A 134 3.45 -10.14 19.10
C GLU A 134 3.77 -8.97 18.15
N LEU A 135 2.90 -8.71 17.17
CA LEU A 135 2.98 -7.50 16.36
C LEU A 135 3.22 -6.29 17.27
N GLU A 136 4.15 -5.41 16.89
CA GLU A 136 4.33 -4.15 17.59
C GLU A 136 2.98 -3.44 17.76
N ASP A 137 2.78 -2.77 18.90
CA ASP A 137 1.55 -2.05 19.18
C ASP A 137 1.31 -0.98 18.10
N LEU A 138 0.50 -1.34 17.10
CA LEU A 138 0.22 -0.53 15.92
C LEU A 138 -0.38 0.84 16.29
N ARG A 139 -0.93 1.00 17.51
CA ARG A 139 -1.43 2.29 18.03
C ARG A 139 -0.32 3.32 18.18
N LYS A 140 0.94 2.88 18.31
CA LYS A 140 2.11 3.77 18.44
C LYS A 140 2.58 4.31 17.10
N ILE A 141 2.15 3.71 15.99
CA ILE A 141 2.58 4.09 14.65
C ILE A 141 1.64 5.17 14.11
N LYS A 142 2.19 6.35 13.82
CA LYS A 142 1.40 7.47 13.28
C LYS A 142 0.96 7.15 11.85
N ILE A 143 -0.35 7.22 11.62
CA ILE A 143 -0.93 7.14 10.28
C ILE A 143 -0.79 8.49 9.60
N MET A 144 -0.26 8.50 8.38
CA MET A 144 -0.14 9.69 7.55
C MET A 144 -1.09 9.63 6.36
N TYR A 145 -1.37 10.78 5.74
CA TYR A 145 -2.45 10.93 4.78
C TYR A 145 -1.96 11.51 3.45
N TRP A 146 -2.30 10.83 2.36
CA TRP A 146 -2.13 11.29 1.00
C TRP A 146 -3.40 12.00 0.50
N ASP A 147 -3.22 13.20 -0.07
CA ASP A 147 -4.27 13.94 -0.76
C ASP A 147 -4.07 13.90 -2.28
N THR A 148 -4.37 12.75 -2.88
CA THR A 148 -4.23 12.55 -4.35
C THR A 148 -5.53 12.78 -5.12
N ARG A 149 -6.63 13.03 -4.40
CA ARG A 149 -7.90 13.41 -5.02
C ARG A 149 -7.89 14.86 -5.47
N ASP A 150 -7.35 15.74 -4.63
CA ASP A 150 -7.40 17.19 -4.83
C ASP A 150 -6.05 17.76 -5.28
N ASN A 151 -4.96 16.97 -5.26
CA ASN A 151 -3.64 17.34 -5.77
C ASN A 151 -3.08 16.31 -6.76
N ASP A 152 -2.11 16.74 -7.58
CA ASP A 152 -1.39 15.86 -8.51
C ASP A 152 -0.64 14.76 -7.73
N PRO A 153 -0.90 13.47 -8.01
CA PRO A 153 -0.23 12.36 -7.33
C PRO A 153 1.30 12.36 -7.43
N SER A 154 1.88 12.98 -8.47
CA SER A 154 3.33 13.05 -8.69
C SER A 154 4.03 14.06 -7.79
N THR A 155 3.28 15.02 -7.23
CA THR A 155 3.78 16.09 -6.35
C THR A 155 3.11 16.13 -4.99
N ALA A 156 2.12 15.25 -4.75
CA ALA A 156 1.43 15.13 -3.48
C ALA A 156 2.43 14.90 -2.34
N THR A 157 2.17 15.52 -1.20
CA THR A 157 2.97 15.36 0.02
C THR A 157 2.14 14.70 1.11
N LEU A 158 2.81 14.04 2.05
CA LEU A 158 2.15 13.43 3.20
C LEU A 158 1.77 14.49 4.23
N ALA A 159 0.50 14.44 4.64
CA ALA A 159 -0.02 15.22 5.75
C ALA A 159 -0.15 14.36 7.00
N ASP A 160 -0.05 15.01 8.16
CA ASP A 160 -0.11 14.37 9.46
C ASP A 160 -1.54 14.38 10.07
N GLN A 161 -2.47 15.01 9.36
CA GLN A 161 -3.90 15.05 9.63
C GLN A 161 -4.68 14.52 8.42
N PRO A 162 -5.89 13.96 8.63
CA PRO A 162 -6.78 13.57 7.53
C PRO A 162 -7.10 14.74 6.60
N CYS A 163 -7.29 14.44 5.30
CA CYS A 163 -7.70 15.43 4.30
C CYS A 163 -9.07 16.05 4.66
N LYS A 164 -9.26 17.32 4.29
CA LYS A 164 -10.55 18.03 4.45
C LYS A 164 -11.68 17.25 3.75
N GLY A 165 -12.79 17.04 4.45
CA GLY A 165 -13.92 16.20 4.00
C GLY A 165 -13.83 14.72 4.41
N GLY A 166 -12.71 14.29 5.00
CA GLY A 166 -12.57 12.99 5.67
C GLY A 166 -12.93 11.76 4.83
N ILE A 167 -13.47 10.75 5.53
CA ILE A 167 -13.87 9.40 5.08
C ILE A 167 -15.22 9.44 4.31
N TRP A 168 -15.73 10.62 3.97
CA TRP A 168 -17.04 10.77 3.33
C TRP A 168 -17.02 11.93 2.35
N SER A 169 -16.35 11.78 1.22
CA SER A 169 -16.68 12.63 0.08
C SER A 169 -16.68 11.82 -1.21
N CYS A 170 -17.90 11.43 -1.57
CA CYS A 170 -18.22 10.75 -2.81
C CYS A 170 -18.16 11.77 -3.95
N ARG A 171 -16.98 11.97 -4.55
CA ARG A 171 -16.91 12.69 -5.85
C ARG A 171 -17.58 11.89 -6.98
N LEU A 172 -17.98 10.64 -6.72
CA LEU A 172 -18.78 9.83 -7.62
C LEU A 172 -20.17 10.45 -7.90
N THR A 173 -20.74 11.20 -6.96
CA THR A 173 -22.06 11.84 -7.17
C THR A 173 -21.99 12.91 -8.27
N VAL A 174 -20.85 13.59 -8.44
CA VAL A 174 -20.68 14.59 -9.51
C VAL A 174 -20.38 13.94 -10.86
N MET A 175 -19.64 12.83 -10.88
CA MET A 175 -19.31 12.11 -12.14
C MET A 175 -20.48 11.29 -12.68
N ILE A 176 -21.32 10.71 -11.82
CA ILE A 176 -22.53 9.97 -12.23
C ILE A 176 -23.57 10.94 -12.84
N GLN A 177 -23.67 12.18 -12.33
CA GLN A 177 -24.49 13.21 -12.97
C GLN A 177 -23.89 13.77 -14.26
N ALA A 178 -22.57 13.66 -14.45
CA ALA A 178 -21.86 14.18 -15.63
C ALA A 178 -21.66 13.15 -16.76
N GLY A 179 -22.14 11.91 -16.62
CA GLY A 179 -22.04 10.89 -17.67
C GLY A 179 -20.61 10.43 -18.00
N LEU A 180 -19.62 10.75 -17.16
CA LEU A 180 -18.22 10.38 -17.36
C LEU A 180 -17.95 9.01 -16.75
N HIS A 181 -18.54 7.97 -17.34
CA HIS A 181 -18.02 6.62 -17.18
C HIS A 181 -16.74 6.53 -18.00
N GLY A 182 -15.58 6.70 -17.36
CA GLY A 182 -14.33 6.24 -17.95
C GLY A 182 -14.45 4.75 -18.21
N ASP A 183 -14.13 4.33 -19.44
CA ASP A 183 -14.17 2.94 -19.88
C ASP A 183 -13.55 2.01 -18.84
N TYR A 184 -14.41 1.36 -18.06
CA TYR A 184 -14.04 0.16 -17.33
C TYR A 184 -13.97 -0.95 -18.37
N GLY A 185 -12.81 -1.05 -19.02
CA GLY A 185 -12.53 -2.09 -19.99
C GLY A 185 -12.88 -3.46 -19.41
N GLU A 186 -13.62 -4.23 -20.19
CA GLU A 186 -13.99 -5.61 -19.89
C GLU A 186 -12.75 -6.51 -19.77
N ALA A 187 -12.96 -7.60 -19.04
CA ALA A 187 -11.98 -8.54 -18.50
C ALA A 187 -11.00 -9.16 -19.51
#